data_AF-A0A183DJH6-F1
#
_entry.id   AF-A0A183DJH6-F1
#
_cell.length_a   1.000
_cell.length_b   1.000
_cell.length_c   1.000
_cell.angle_alpha   90.00
_cell.angle_beta   90.00
_cell.angle_gamma   90.00
#
_symmetry.space_group_name_H-M   'P 1'
#
loop_
_entity.id
_entity.type
_entity.pdbx_description
1 polymer ?
#
loop_
_entity_poly.entity_id
_entity_poly.type
_entity_poly.pdbx_seq_one_letter_code
_entity_poly.pdbx_strand_id
1 'polypeptide(L)'
;LWEICTLGGFPYPTVSDKDILKYLQQGNRLEKPASCSNEVYDVMMQCWAHNSNDRPSFAYLCEHLNDLSSQQCPYVEFVPQQALPPQGRRY
;
A
#
# COMPACT_ATOMS: atom_id res chain seq x y z
N LEU A 1 -4.21 2.81 -0.10
CA LEU A 1 -2.91 3.46 -0.39
C LEU A 1 -2.11 2.66 -1.43
N TRP A 2 -1.79 1.38 -1.18
CA TRP A 2 -1.00 0.55 -2.12
C TRP A 2 -1.57 0.44 -3.53
N GLU A 3 -2.87 0.18 -3.69
CA GLU A 3 -3.52 0.13 -5.01
C GLU A 3 -3.43 1.47 -5.76
N ILE A 4 -3.47 2.61 -5.04
CA ILE A 4 -3.32 3.94 -5.65
C ILE A 4 -1.90 4.10 -6.18
N CYS A 5 -0.89 3.74 -5.37
CA CYS A 5 0.51 3.83 -5.75
C CYS A 5 0.87 2.90 -6.92
N THR A 6 0.19 1.77 -7.06
CA THR A 6 0.36 0.83 -8.19
C THR A 6 -0.56 1.11 -9.38
N LEU A 7 -1.34 2.19 -9.35
CA LEU A 7 -2.31 2.55 -10.38
C LEU A 7 -3.35 1.44 -10.68
N GLY A 8 -3.83 0.78 -9.62
CA GLY A 8 -4.81 -0.30 -9.68
C GLY A 8 -4.19 -1.70 -9.80
N GLY A 9 -2.99 -1.90 -9.26
CA GLY A 9 -2.35 -3.21 -9.22
C GLY A 9 -3.15 -4.23 -8.41
N PHE A 10 -3.07 -5.50 -8.81
CA PHE A 10 -3.71 -6.58 -8.07
C PHE A 10 -2.85 -6.96 -6.85
N PRO A 11 -3.38 -6.92 -5.61
CA PRO A 11 -2.61 -7.27 -4.42
C PRO A 11 -2.30 -8.78 -4.40
N TYR A 12 -1.08 -9.14 -4.02
CA TYR A 12 -0.60 -10.53 -3.89
C TYR A 12 -0.90 -11.42 -5.13
N PRO A 13 -0.51 -11.02 -6.35
CA PRO A 13 -0.88 -11.75 -7.58
C PRO A 13 -0.26 -13.14 -7.68
N THR A 14 0.76 -13.43 -6.86
CA THR A 14 1.50 -14.70 -6.81
C THR A 14 1.08 -15.60 -5.65
N VAL A 15 0.18 -15.14 -4.77
CA VAL A 15 -0.27 -15.89 -3.59
C VAL A 15 -1.69 -16.37 -3.84
N SER A 16 -1.94 -17.66 -3.63
CA SER A 16 -3.29 -18.22 -3.78
C SER A 16 -4.22 -17.72 -2.65
N ASP A 17 -5.51 -17.65 -2.93
CA ASP A 17 -6.54 -17.28 -1.93
C ASP A 17 -6.50 -18.19 -0.68
N LYS A 18 -6.06 -19.45 -0.84
CA LYS A 18 -5.95 -20.41 0.27
C LYS A 18 -4.72 -20.16 1.14
N ASP A 19 -3.65 -19.62 0.55
CA ASP A 19 -2.36 -19.42 1.22
C ASP A 19 -2.22 -18.01 1.81
N ILE A 20 -3.08 -17.05 1.42
CA ILE A 20 -2.97 -15.65 1.80
C ILE A 20 -2.93 -15.44 3.32
N LEU A 21 -3.77 -16.16 4.08
CA LEU A 21 -3.79 -16.04 5.53
C LEU A 21 -2.46 -16.47 6.14
N LYS A 22 -1.91 -17.61 5.69
CA LYS A 22 -0.62 -18.14 6.15
C LYS A 22 0.52 -17.19 5.78
N TYR A 23 0.49 -16.65 4.56
CA TYR A 23 1.45 -15.69 4.06
C TYR A 23 1.50 -14.43 4.94
N LEU A 24 0.33 -13.88 5.32
CA LEU A 24 0.24 -12.71 6.19
C LEU A 24 0.64 -13.01 7.65
N GLN A 25 0.33 -14.21 8.15
CA GLN A 25 0.72 -14.64 9.49
C GLN A 25 2.24 -14.79 9.64
N GLN A 26 2.95 -15.11 8.56
CA GLN A 26 4.41 -15.14 8.51
C GLN A 26 5.06 -13.75 8.50
N GLY A 27 4.26 -12.67 8.52
CA GLY A 27 4.74 -11.29 8.53
C GLY A 27 4.96 -10.70 7.14
N ASN A 28 4.73 -11.47 6.07
CA ASN A 28 4.86 -10.94 4.72
C ASN A 28 3.79 -9.89 4.43
N ARG A 29 4.16 -8.84 3.70
CA ARG A 29 3.29 -7.74 3.27
C ARG A 29 3.59 -7.39 1.82
N LEU A 30 2.77 -6.52 1.24
CA LEU A 30 3.02 -6.01 -0.10
C LEU A 30 4.32 -5.21 -0.11
N GLU A 31 5.13 -5.43 -1.15
CA GLU A 31 6.35 -4.67 -1.38
C GLU A 31 6.03 -3.20 -1.67
N LYS A 32 7.00 -2.32 -1.38
CA LYS A 32 6.88 -0.89 -1.68
C LYS A 32 6.84 -0.68 -3.20
N PRO A 33 5.78 -0.08 -3.75
CA PRO A 33 5.74 0.28 -5.17
C PRO A 33 6.86 1.27 -5.51
N ALA A 34 7.45 1.18 -6.70
CA ALA A 34 8.53 2.07 -7.14
C ALA A 34 8.12 3.55 -7.14
N SER A 35 6.86 3.82 -7.46
CA SER A 35 6.23 5.13 -7.47
C SER A 35 5.82 5.64 -6.08
N CYS A 36 5.97 4.85 -5.01
CA CYS A 36 5.55 5.22 -3.67
C CYS A 36 6.70 5.85 -2.87
N SER A 37 6.44 7.02 -2.28
CA SER A 37 7.35 7.62 -1.30
C SER A 37 7.50 6.70 -0.07
N ASN A 38 8.61 6.86 0.66
CA ASN A 38 8.87 6.05 1.85
C ASN A 38 7.86 6.36 2.96
N GLU A 39 7.52 7.64 3.11
CA GLU A 39 6.60 8.13 4.13
C GLU A 39 5.20 7.51 3.96
N VAL A 40 4.70 7.44 2.72
CA VAL A 40 3.42 6.79 2.43
C VAL A 40 3.50 5.28 2.66
N TYR A 41 4.64 4.65 2.34
CA TYR A 41 4.83 3.22 2.61
C TYR A 41 4.89 2.90 4.10
N ASP A 42 5.51 3.76 4.90
CA ASP A 42 5.56 3.63 6.36
C ASP A 42 4.15 3.68 6.96
N VAL A 43 3.28 4.56 6.44
CA VAL A 43 1.86 4.56 6.81
C VAL A 43 1.18 3.23 6.47
N MET A 44 1.47 2.66 5.29
CA MET A 44 0.93 1.33 4.93
C MET A 44 1.41 0.25 5.91
N MET A 45 2.69 0.25 6.27
CA MET A 45 3.27 -0.71 7.21
C MET A 45 2.65 -0.61 8.61
N GLN A 46 2.41 0.61 9.10
CA GLN A 46 1.69 0.84 10.35
C GLN A 46 0.25 0.29 10.29
N CYS A 47 -0.46 0.52 9.18
CA CYS A 47 -1.80 -0.05 8.96
C CYS A 47 -1.80 -1.58 8.92
N TRP A 48 -0.67 -2.18 8.54
CA TRP A 48 -0.49 -3.61 8.39
C TRP A 48 0.18 -4.29 9.59
N ALA A 49 0.28 -3.61 10.73
CA ALA A 49 0.83 -4.17 11.96
C ALA A 49 0.13 -5.49 12.33
N HIS A 50 0.95 -6.45 12.78
CA HIS A 50 0.47 -7.80 13.13
C HIS A 50 -0.58 -7.73 14.26
N ASN A 51 -0.24 -7.00 15.32
CA ASN A 51 -1.15 -6.68 16.40
C ASN A 51 -2.10 -5.56 15.98
N SER A 52 -3.40 -5.74 16.26
CA SER A 52 -4.43 -4.75 15.92
C SER A 52 -4.30 -3.46 16.72
N ASN A 53 -3.77 -3.53 17.95
CA ASN A 53 -3.64 -2.35 18.83
C ASN A 53 -2.52 -1.40 18.39
N ASP A 54 -1.57 -1.90 17.59
CA ASP A 54 -0.46 -1.09 17.07
C ASP A 54 -0.85 -0.38 15.76
N ARG A 55 -2.06 -0.62 15.25
CA ARG A 55 -2.55 0.02 14.03
C ARG A 55 -3.05 1.43 14.36
N PRO A 56 -2.74 2.42 13.51
CA PRO A 56 -3.18 3.78 13.72
C PRO A 56 -4.70 3.90 13.62
N SER A 57 -5.26 4.85 14.37
CA SER A 57 -6.67 5.20 14.23
C SER A 57 -6.90 5.96 12.92
N PHE A 58 -8.15 5.93 12.43
CA PHE A 58 -8.50 6.69 11.24
C PHE A 58 -8.28 8.20 11.41
N ALA A 59 -8.56 8.75 12.60
CA ALA A 59 -8.33 10.16 12.90
C ALA A 59 -6.84 10.54 12.76
N TYR A 60 -5.95 9.71 13.32
CA TYR A 60 -4.51 9.89 13.18
C TYR A 60 -4.07 9.81 11.71
N LEU A 61 -4.59 8.83 10.95
CA LEU A 61 -4.27 8.68 9.53
C LEU A 61 -4.66 9.93 8.72
N CYS A 62 -5.82 10.52 8.99
CA CYS A 62 -6.27 11.74 8.30
C CYS A 62 -5.33 12.92 8.57
N GLU A 63 -4.98 13.16 9.84
CA GLU A 63 -4.06 14.23 10.23
C GLU A 63 -2.68 14.01 9.60
N HIS A 64 -2.12 12.82 9.77
CA HIS A 64 -0.78 12.50 9.29
C HIS A 64 -0.67 12.56 7.76
N LEU A 65 -1.67 12.07 7.01
CA LEU A 65 -1.69 12.18 5.55
C LEU A 65 -1.86 13.63 5.07
N ASN A 66 -2.61 14.46 5.80
CA ASN A 66 -2.74 15.89 5.49
C ASN A 66 -1.41 16.63 5.72
N ASP A 67 -0.66 16.28 6.75
CA ASP A 67 0.67 16.84 7.02
C ASP A 67 1.65 16.49 5.90
N LEU A 68 1.69 15.21 5.48
CA LEU A 68 2.53 14.76 4.37
C LEU A 68 2.18 15.47 3.05
N SER A 69 0.89 15.67 2.80
CA SER A 69 0.40 16.43 1.63
C SER A 69 0.84 17.89 1.67
N SER A 70 0.78 18.52 2.86
CA SER A 70 1.14 19.93 3.06
C SER A 70 2.65 20.18 2.92
N GLN A 71 3.48 19.16 3.11
CA GLN A 71 4.94 19.21 2.94
C GLN A 71 5.39 19.01 1.48
N GLN A 72 4.45 18.95 0.52
CA GLN A 72 4.73 18.74 -0.90
C GLN A 72 5.40 17.38 -1.20
N CYS A 73 5.29 16.39 -0.31
CA CYS A 73 5.78 15.03 -0.58
C CYS A 73 4.91 14.39 -1.67
N PRO A 74 5.47 14.01 -2.84
CA PRO A 74 4.68 13.39 -3.90
C PRO A 74 4.20 12.01 -3.42
N TYR A 75 2.88 11.90 -3.27
CA TYR A 75 2.21 10.67 -2.83
C TYR A 75 2.40 9.51 -3.83
N VAL A 76 2.55 9.85 -5.12
CA VAL A 76 2.94 8.94 -6.21
C VAL A 76 3.86 9.71 -7.15
N GLU A 77 5.09 9.22 -7.36
CA GLU A 77 5.95 9.70 -8.44
C GLU A 77 5.51 9.02 -9.75
N PHE A 78 5.07 9.83 -10.71
CA PHE A 78 4.70 9.33 -12.04
C PHE A 78 5.98 9.01 -12.81
N VAL A 79 6.40 7.75 -12.78
CA VAL A 79 7.50 7.29 -13.63
C VAL A 79 6.93 7.09 -15.05
N PRO A 80 7.40 7.83 -16.08
CA PRO A 80 6.82 7.79 -17.43
C PRO A 80 6.84 6.40 -18.11
N GLN A 81 7.51 5.42 -17.51
CA GLN A 81 7.72 4.08 -18.06
C GLN A 81 7.04 2.95 -17.27
N GLN A 82 6.22 3.23 -16.26
CA GLN A 82 5.46 2.17 -15.59
C GLN A 82 4.35 1.65 -16.52
N ALA A 83 4.50 0.40 -16.97
CA ALA A 83 3.43 -0.32 -17.64
C ALA A 83 2.22 -0.39 -16.70
N LEU A 84 1.06 0.05 -17.18
CA LEU A 84 -0.19 -0.04 -16.42
C LEU A 84 -0.44 -1.51 -16.05
N PRO A 85 -0.88 -1.81 -14.81
CA PRO A 85 -1.23 -3.16 -14.44
C PRO A 85 -2.31 -3.68 -15.40
N PRO A 86 -2.26 -4.97 -15.79
CA PRO A 86 -3.30 -5.54 -16.63
C PRO A 86 -4.65 -5.36 -15.94
N GLN A 87 -5.59 -4.70 -16.61
CA GLN A 87 -6.94 -4.53 -16.08
C GLN A 87 -7.57 -5.91 -15.95
N GLY A 88 -7.68 -6.41 -14.72
CA GLY A 88 -8.34 -7.68 -14.44
C GLY A 88 -9.76 -7.64 -15.02
N ARG A 89 -10.12 -8.67 -15.80
CA ARG A 89 -11.49 -8.87 -16.27
C ARG A 89 -12.40 -8.87 -15.04
N ARG A 90 -13.25 -7.84 -14.91
CA ARG A 90 -14.40 -7.88 -14.01
C ARG A 90 -15.29 -9.03 -14.51
N TYR A 91 -15.40 -10.07 -13.70
CA TYR A 91 -16.43 -11.09 -13.86
C TYR A 91 -17.80 -10.49 -13.55
#